data_AF-A0A6N6S9B9-F1
#
_entry.id   AF-A0A6N6S9B9-F1
#
_cell.length_a   1.000
_cell.length_b   1.000
_cell.length_c   1.000
_cell.angle_alpha   90.00
_cell.angle_beta   90.00
_cell.angle_gamma   90.00
#
_symmetry.space_group_name_H-M   'P 1'
#
loop_
_entity.id
_entity.type
_entity.pdbx_description
1 polymer ?
#
loop_
_entity_poly.entity_id
_entity_poly.type
_entity_poly.pdbx_seq_one_letter_code
_entity_poly.pdbx_strand_id
1 'polypeptide(L)'
;RRALRLACLALLSRIDGGGRAADLFASAGNMTESAGALASLIAAGRAEGALAAFHDRWKGNRLVIDKWFTLQPALCPPDAAADVAERLAAHPDFDWKNPNRFRALLGGLSANHAGFHAASGAAYRFYAEWLLRLDPVNPQTAARMSTAFQSWARYDEGRRSRIRAELDRILAAPGLSRDLGEMAGRIRGADA
;
A
#
# COMPACT_ATOMS: atom_id res chain seq x y z
N ARG A 1 22.67 11.04 12.45
CA ARG A 1 22.80 9.95 13.47
C ARG A 1 21.66 8.92 13.40
N ARG A 2 20.38 9.27 13.68
CA ARG A 2 19.24 8.33 13.63
C ARG A 2 18.95 7.74 12.23
N ALA A 3 18.96 8.58 11.18
CA ALA A 3 18.76 8.11 9.81
C ALA A 3 19.76 7.03 9.39
N LEU A 4 21.06 7.27 9.64
CA LEU A 4 22.12 6.30 9.37
C LEU A 4 21.92 4.99 10.16
N ARG A 5 21.57 5.07 11.45
CA ARG A 5 21.27 3.89 12.28
C ARG A 5 20.17 3.04 11.67
N LEU A 6 19.08 3.65 11.22
CA LEU A 6 17.95 2.93 10.62
C LEU A 6 18.28 2.37 9.24
N ALA A 7 19.10 3.07 8.44
CA ALA A 7 19.60 2.52 7.18
C ALA A 7 20.47 1.28 7.40
N CYS A 8 21.40 1.32 8.36
CA CYS A 8 22.19 0.15 8.75
C CYS A 8 21.31 -0.98 9.29
N LEU A 9 20.28 -0.65 10.09
CA LEU A 9 19.34 -1.63 10.62
C LEU A 9 18.59 -2.38 9.51
N ALA A 10 18.13 -1.67 8.47
CA ALA A 10 17.45 -2.29 7.33
C ALA A 10 18.35 -3.30 6.61
N LEU A 11 19.64 -2.96 6.41
CA LEU A 11 20.62 -3.88 5.81
C LEU A 11 20.91 -5.08 6.71
N LEU A 12 21.15 -4.84 8.01
CA LEU A 12 21.41 -5.91 8.98
C LEU A 12 20.23 -6.88 9.12
N SER A 13 19.00 -6.36 8.99
CA SER A 13 17.77 -7.18 9.05
C SER A 13 17.67 -8.21 7.94
N ARG A 14 18.40 -8.03 6.83
CA ARG A 14 18.50 -9.00 5.73
C ARG A 14 19.42 -10.18 6.08
N ILE A 15 20.28 -10.03 7.09
CA ILE A 15 21.26 -11.03 7.53
C ILE A 15 20.74 -11.74 8.78
N ASP A 16 20.25 -10.99 9.77
CA ASP A 16 19.83 -11.53 11.07
C ASP A 16 18.32 -11.85 11.16
N GLY A 17 17.60 -11.74 10.05
CA GLY A 17 16.15 -11.96 10.01
C GLY A 17 15.37 -11.00 10.91
N GLY A 18 15.85 -9.77 11.10
CA GLY A 18 15.18 -8.73 11.87
C GLY A 18 15.40 -8.81 13.39
N GLY A 19 16.35 -9.62 13.87
CA GLY A 19 16.64 -9.76 15.30
C GLY A 19 16.95 -8.41 15.97
N ARG A 20 17.91 -7.65 15.42
CA ARG A 20 18.23 -6.31 15.95
C ARG A 20 17.09 -5.31 15.78
N ALA A 21 16.22 -5.50 14.79
CA ALA A 21 15.06 -4.65 14.60
C ALA A 21 14.02 -4.90 15.71
N ALA A 22 13.83 -6.15 16.14
CA ALA A 22 12.98 -6.47 17.29
C ALA A 22 13.51 -5.82 18.58
N ASP A 23 14.82 -5.92 18.83
CA ASP A 23 15.46 -5.29 20.00
C ASP A 23 15.26 -3.76 20.00
N LEU A 24 15.50 -3.11 18.85
CA LEU A 24 15.29 -1.66 18.74
C LEU A 24 13.82 -1.29 18.91
N PHE A 25 12.90 -2.08 18.35
CA PHE A 25 11.46 -1.82 18.48
C PHE A 25 11.04 -1.86 19.95
N ALA A 26 11.50 -2.86 20.71
CA ALA A 26 11.19 -3.00 22.13
C ALA A 26 11.75 -1.86 22.99
N SER A 27 12.97 -1.37 22.68
CA SER A 27 13.60 -0.30 23.45
C SER A 27 13.31 1.13 22.93
N ALA A 28 12.58 1.29 21.82
CA ALA A 28 12.41 2.59 21.17
C ALA A 28 11.53 3.55 21.98
N GLY A 29 12.15 4.63 22.47
CA GLY A 29 11.47 5.71 23.20
C GLY A 29 10.79 6.75 22.30
N ASN A 30 10.96 6.69 20.98
CA ASN A 30 10.43 7.70 20.05
C ASN A 30 9.85 7.08 18.77
N MET A 31 9.05 7.87 18.05
CA MET A 31 8.36 7.48 16.82
C MET A 31 9.30 7.12 15.67
N THR A 32 10.43 7.84 15.52
CA THR A 32 11.38 7.60 14.42
C THR A 32 11.98 6.21 14.52
N GLU A 33 12.46 5.82 15.70
CA GLU A 33 13.06 4.50 15.92
C GLU A 33 12.02 3.40 15.95
N SER A 34 10.86 3.62 16.60
CA SER A 34 9.76 2.63 16.62
C SER A 34 9.29 2.28 15.21
N ALA A 35 9.04 3.30 14.38
CA ALA A 35 8.57 3.07 13.02
C ALA A 35 9.67 2.54 12.09
N GLY A 36 10.92 2.95 12.28
CA GLY A 36 12.05 2.43 11.51
C GLY A 36 12.34 0.95 11.81
N ALA A 37 12.27 0.57 13.09
CA ALA A 37 12.37 -0.83 13.51
C ALA A 37 11.20 -1.66 12.99
N LEU A 38 9.97 -1.14 13.09
CA LEU A 38 8.78 -1.78 12.55
C LEU A 38 8.90 -2.02 11.03
N ALA A 39 9.39 -1.03 10.28
CA ALA A 39 9.62 -1.15 8.84
C ALA A 39 10.54 -2.33 8.50
N SER A 40 11.66 -2.48 9.23
CA SER A 40 12.57 -3.62 9.06
C SER A 40 11.91 -4.96 9.40
N LEU A 41 11.11 -5.02 10.47
CA LEU A 41 10.38 -6.23 10.86
C LEU A 41 9.34 -6.65 9.82
N ILE A 42 8.63 -5.68 9.21
CA ILE A 42 7.65 -5.95 8.15
C ILE A 42 8.37 -6.54 6.94
N ALA A 43 9.47 -5.95 6.52
CA ALA A 43 10.28 -6.44 5.40
C ALA A 43 10.91 -7.82 5.66
N ALA A 44 11.17 -8.16 6.92
CA ALA A 44 11.64 -9.48 7.34
C ALA A 44 10.51 -10.51 7.49
N GLY A 45 9.24 -10.15 7.32
CA GLY A 45 8.10 -11.05 7.51
C GLY A 45 7.85 -11.45 8.98
N ARG A 46 8.33 -10.66 9.95
CA ARG A 46 8.28 -10.97 11.40
C ARG A 46 7.61 -9.87 12.23
N ALA A 47 6.67 -9.16 11.64
CA ALA A 47 6.10 -7.97 12.25
C ALA A 47 4.80 -8.19 13.01
N GLU A 48 4.20 -9.38 13.05
CA GLU A 48 2.85 -9.59 13.60
C GLU A 48 2.67 -9.01 15.01
N GLY A 49 3.51 -9.43 15.97
CA GLY A 49 3.46 -8.89 17.33
C GLY A 49 3.84 -7.39 17.41
N ALA A 50 4.80 -6.95 16.59
CA ALA A 50 5.22 -5.55 16.55
C ALA A 50 4.15 -4.62 15.94
N LEU A 51 3.35 -5.11 14.98
CA LEU A 51 2.25 -4.38 14.36
C LEU A 51 1.12 -4.16 15.37
N ALA A 52 0.75 -5.20 16.12
CA ALA A 52 -0.23 -5.09 17.18
C ALA A 52 0.24 -4.11 18.27
N ALA A 53 1.46 -4.28 18.77
CA ALA A 53 2.02 -3.40 19.79
C ALA A 53 2.16 -1.94 19.33
N PHE A 54 2.53 -1.72 18.06
CA PHE A 54 2.58 -0.37 17.49
C PHE A 54 1.19 0.25 17.41
N HIS A 55 0.21 -0.52 16.94
CA HIS A 55 -1.18 -0.05 16.86
C HIS A 55 -1.72 0.32 18.24
N ASP A 56 -1.61 -0.58 19.22
CA ASP A 56 -2.11 -0.34 20.58
C ASP A 56 -1.49 0.88 21.24
N ARG A 57 -0.18 1.07 21.04
CA ARG A 57 0.55 2.23 21.57
C ARG A 57 0.08 3.55 20.95
N TRP A 58 -0.33 3.54 19.68
CA TRP A 58 -0.55 4.76 18.91
C TRP A 58 -1.97 4.95 18.38
N LYS A 59 -2.93 4.08 18.72
CA LYS A 59 -4.32 4.13 18.20
C LYS A 59 -5.05 5.45 18.44
N GLY A 60 -4.66 6.20 19.47
CA GLY A 60 -5.18 7.55 19.73
C GLY A 60 -4.67 8.63 18.75
N ASN A 61 -3.64 8.36 17.95
CA ASN A 61 -3.06 9.32 17.02
C ASN A 61 -3.32 8.92 15.56
N ARG A 62 -4.27 9.61 14.93
CA ARG A 62 -4.73 9.32 13.55
C ARG A 62 -3.59 9.30 12.52
N LEU A 63 -2.65 10.25 12.57
CA LEU A 63 -1.55 10.35 11.61
C LEU A 63 -0.54 9.21 11.77
N VAL A 64 -0.34 8.74 13.00
CA VAL A 64 0.53 7.59 13.25
C VAL A 64 -0.13 6.30 12.76
N ILE A 65 -1.45 6.18 12.93
CA ILE A 65 -2.18 5.05 12.38
C ILE A 65 -2.21 5.12 10.85
N ASP A 66 -2.26 6.30 10.21
CA ASP A 66 -2.07 6.43 8.75
C ASP A 66 -0.72 5.83 8.34
N LYS A 67 0.35 6.15 9.07
CA LYS A 67 1.67 5.55 8.83
C LYS A 67 1.65 4.03 9.01
N TRP A 68 0.96 3.52 10.02
CA TRP A 68 0.83 2.07 10.26
C TRP A 68 0.10 1.36 9.11
N PHE A 69 -0.97 1.96 8.57
CA PHE A 69 -1.65 1.46 7.36
C PHE A 69 -0.77 1.51 6.12
N THR A 70 0.08 2.53 5.96
CA THR A 70 1.02 2.61 4.82
C THR A 70 2.11 1.55 4.90
N LEU A 71 2.78 1.43 6.05
CA LEU A 71 4.01 0.63 6.17
C LEU A 71 3.78 -0.86 5.85
N GLN A 72 2.63 -1.39 6.23
CA GLN A 72 2.31 -2.81 6.08
C GLN A 72 2.34 -3.29 4.62
N PRO A 73 1.46 -2.83 3.73
CA PRO A 73 1.46 -3.27 2.34
C PRO A 73 2.69 -2.76 1.60
N ALA A 74 3.25 -1.60 1.97
CA ALA A 74 4.42 -1.01 1.33
C ALA A 74 5.71 -1.83 1.51
N LEU A 75 5.87 -2.50 2.65
CA LEU A 75 7.13 -3.12 3.04
C LEU A 75 7.06 -4.63 3.20
N CYS A 76 5.85 -5.23 3.20
CA CYS A 76 5.72 -6.67 3.31
C CYS A 76 6.34 -7.39 2.09
N PRO A 77 6.68 -8.69 2.22
CA PRO A 77 7.10 -9.49 1.07
C PRO A 77 6.12 -9.36 -0.11
N PRO A 78 6.60 -9.25 -1.36
CA PRO A 78 5.75 -8.96 -2.52
C PRO A 78 4.52 -9.87 -2.65
N ASP A 79 4.69 -11.17 -2.42
CA ASP A 79 3.61 -12.15 -2.56
C ASP A 79 2.48 -11.97 -1.53
N ALA A 80 2.74 -11.28 -0.42
CA ALA A 80 1.76 -11.01 0.63
C ALA A 80 1.05 -9.65 0.47
N ALA A 81 1.44 -8.81 -0.48
CA ALA A 81 1.00 -7.42 -0.53
C ALA A 81 -0.51 -7.25 -0.71
N ALA A 82 -1.12 -8.06 -1.59
CA ALA A 82 -2.56 -8.06 -1.81
C ALA A 82 -3.31 -8.51 -0.55
N ASP A 83 -2.92 -9.64 0.04
CA ASP A 83 -3.55 -10.20 1.25
C ASP A 83 -3.43 -9.24 2.45
N VAL A 84 -2.28 -8.59 2.60
CA VAL A 84 -2.07 -7.55 3.62
C VAL A 84 -3.03 -6.38 3.41
N ALA A 85 -3.19 -5.92 2.16
CA ALA A 85 -4.10 -4.83 1.85
C ALA A 85 -5.57 -5.22 2.09
N GLU A 86 -5.97 -6.44 1.74
CA GLU A 86 -7.31 -6.99 1.99
C GLU A 86 -7.63 -7.06 3.49
N ARG A 87 -6.71 -7.59 4.31
CA ARG A 87 -6.90 -7.62 5.77
C ARG A 87 -7.02 -6.21 6.36
N LEU A 88 -6.23 -5.26 5.87
CA LEU A 88 -6.28 -3.88 6.35
C LEU A 88 -7.56 -3.15 5.92
N ALA A 89 -8.06 -3.45 4.72
CA ALA A 89 -9.35 -2.96 4.26
C ALA A 89 -10.52 -3.43 5.16
N ALA A 90 -10.36 -4.56 5.86
CA ALA A 90 -11.32 -5.08 6.83
C ALA A 90 -11.07 -4.61 8.28
N HIS A 91 -10.00 -3.86 8.53
CA HIS A 91 -9.63 -3.42 9.89
C HIS A 91 -10.61 -2.36 10.42
N PRO A 92 -11.01 -2.39 11.71
CA PRO A 92 -11.98 -1.43 12.27
C PRO A 92 -11.60 0.05 12.10
N ASP A 93 -10.31 0.36 12.16
CA ASP A 93 -9.82 1.74 11.96
C ASP A 93 -9.71 2.18 10.48
N PHE A 94 -10.07 1.30 9.54
CA PHE A 94 -10.10 1.63 8.12
C PHE A 94 -11.39 2.34 7.72
N ASP A 95 -11.43 3.65 7.99
CA ASP A 95 -12.42 4.54 7.41
C ASP A 95 -12.02 4.94 5.97
N TRP A 96 -12.55 4.24 4.98
CA TRP A 96 -12.29 4.49 3.56
C TRP A 96 -12.85 5.83 3.06
N LYS A 97 -13.80 6.46 3.77
CA LYS A 97 -14.30 7.79 3.43
C LYS A 97 -13.32 8.88 3.87
N ASN A 98 -12.45 8.59 4.82
CA ASN A 98 -11.37 9.48 5.18
C ASN A 98 -10.27 9.46 4.09
N PRO A 99 -9.99 10.60 3.42
CA PRO A 99 -9.07 10.61 2.30
C PRO A 99 -7.62 10.23 2.67
N ASN A 100 -7.20 10.50 3.91
CA ASN A 100 -5.85 10.16 4.36
C ASN A 100 -5.73 8.66 4.67
N ARG A 101 -6.72 8.09 5.36
CA ARG A 101 -6.77 6.64 5.64
C ARG A 101 -6.84 5.82 4.35
N PHE A 102 -7.66 6.24 3.38
CA PHE A 102 -7.74 5.60 2.07
C PHE A 102 -6.40 5.62 1.34
N ARG A 103 -5.76 6.80 1.25
CA ARG A 103 -4.44 6.95 0.62
C ARG A 103 -3.35 6.19 1.36
N ALA A 104 -3.44 6.09 2.68
CA ALA A 104 -2.48 5.35 3.47
C ALA A 104 -2.41 3.88 3.03
N LEU A 105 -3.58 3.23 2.91
CA LEU A 105 -3.67 1.83 2.46
C LEU A 105 -3.29 1.67 1.00
N LEU A 106 -3.99 2.35 0.08
CA LEU A 106 -3.78 2.16 -1.36
C LEU A 106 -2.42 2.67 -1.82
N GLY A 107 -1.99 3.83 -1.32
CA GLY A 107 -0.66 4.36 -1.60
C GLY A 107 0.46 3.48 -1.04
N GLY A 108 0.23 2.85 0.11
CA GLY A 108 1.16 1.84 0.63
C GLY A 108 1.26 0.63 -0.30
N LEU A 109 0.12 0.10 -0.77
CA LEU A 109 0.09 -1.03 -1.69
C LEU A 109 0.79 -0.72 -3.03
N SER A 110 0.51 0.42 -3.66
CA SER A 110 1.13 0.76 -4.94
C SER A 110 2.62 1.12 -4.82
N ALA A 111 3.08 1.56 -3.64
CA ALA A 111 4.50 1.78 -3.36
C ALA A 111 5.30 0.46 -3.28
N ASN A 112 4.68 -0.66 -2.92
CA ASN A 112 5.30 -1.97 -3.02
C ASN A 112 5.27 -2.43 -4.47
N HIS A 113 6.22 -1.96 -5.27
CA HIS A 113 6.16 -2.12 -6.71
C HIS A 113 6.14 -3.59 -7.16
N ALA A 114 6.93 -4.44 -6.51
CA ALA A 114 6.97 -5.87 -6.80
C ALA A 114 5.66 -6.57 -6.40
N GLY A 115 5.06 -6.19 -5.26
CA GLY A 115 3.79 -6.76 -4.80
C GLY A 115 2.58 -6.25 -5.58
N PHE A 116 2.54 -4.95 -5.90
CA PHE A 116 1.50 -4.36 -6.74
C PHE A 116 1.49 -5.00 -8.12
N HIS A 117 2.67 -5.23 -8.70
CA HIS A 117 2.83 -5.92 -9.98
C HIS A 117 3.10 -7.43 -9.83
N ALA A 118 2.59 -8.08 -8.78
CA ALA A 118 2.66 -9.53 -8.69
C ALA A 118 1.92 -10.20 -9.87
N ALA A 119 2.42 -11.33 -10.36
CA ALA A 119 1.92 -11.98 -11.58
C ALA A 119 0.44 -12.44 -11.47
N SER A 120 -0.08 -12.61 -10.25
CA SER A 120 -1.47 -12.97 -9.98
C SER A 120 -2.47 -11.84 -10.32
N GLY A 121 -2.00 -10.60 -10.41
CA GLY A 121 -2.84 -9.40 -10.58
C GLY A 121 -3.83 -9.15 -9.44
N ALA A 122 -3.66 -9.80 -8.28
CA ALA A 122 -4.56 -9.63 -7.14
C ALA A 122 -4.59 -8.18 -6.64
N ALA A 123 -3.42 -7.54 -6.56
CA ALA A 123 -3.33 -6.13 -6.18
C ALA A 123 -4.02 -5.21 -7.20
N TYR A 124 -4.01 -5.52 -8.50
CA TYR A 124 -4.73 -4.72 -9.50
C TYR A 124 -6.24 -4.78 -9.28
N ARG A 125 -6.79 -6.00 -9.08
CA ARG A 125 -8.22 -6.21 -8.80
C ARG A 125 -8.66 -5.46 -7.54
N PHE A 126 -7.92 -5.66 -6.44
CA PHE A 126 -8.17 -4.98 -5.17
C PHE A 126 -8.15 -3.46 -5.34
N TYR A 127 -7.13 -2.93 -6.03
CA TYR A 127 -6.97 -1.50 -6.20
C TYR A 127 -8.09 -0.89 -7.04
N ALA A 128 -8.42 -1.51 -8.19
CA ALA A 128 -9.50 -1.05 -9.06
C ALA A 128 -10.87 -1.11 -8.37
N GLU A 129 -11.13 -2.13 -7.54
CA GLU A 129 -12.35 -2.22 -6.74
C GLU A 129 -12.49 -1.04 -5.78
N TRP A 130 -11.41 -0.68 -5.10
CA TRP A 130 -11.42 0.48 -4.19
C TRP A 130 -11.51 1.82 -4.91
N LEU A 131 -10.95 1.95 -6.12
CA LEU A 131 -11.15 3.14 -6.94
C LEU A 131 -12.64 3.30 -7.29
N LEU A 132 -13.29 2.24 -7.77
CA LEU A 132 -14.72 2.26 -8.10
C LEU A 132 -15.60 2.54 -6.88
N ARG A 133 -15.23 2.02 -5.71
CA ARG A 133 -15.95 2.32 -4.47
C ARG A 133 -15.80 3.76 -4.02
N LEU A 134 -14.62 4.35 -4.20
CA LEU A 134 -14.36 5.73 -3.81
C LEU A 134 -14.97 6.72 -4.82
N ASP A 135 -15.04 6.35 -6.09
CA ASP A 135 -15.38 7.25 -7.19
C ASP A 135 -16.68 8.04 -6.98
N PRO A 136 -17.81 7.45 -6.57
CA PRO A 136 -19.05 8.21 -6.32
C PRO A 136 -18.96 9.19 -5.15
N VAL A 137 -17.99 9.00 -4.25
CA VAL A 137 -17.82 9.79 -3.01
C VAL A 137 -16.75 10.86 -3.19
N ASN A 138 -15.66 10.55 -3.88
CA ASN A 138 -14.54 11.46 -4.10
C ASN A 138 -13.87 11.18 -5.46
N PRO A 139 -14.51 11.62 -6.57
CA PRO A 139 -14.02 11.45 -7.94
C PRO A 139 -12.56 11.88 -8.13
N GLN A 140 -12.20 13.04 -7.58
CA GLN A 140 -10.86 13.62 -7.72
C GLN A 140 -9.78 12.74 -7.08
N THR A 141 -10.06 12.20 -5.88
CA THR A 141 -9.10 11.30 -5.22
C THR A 141 -9.01 9.97 -5.94
N ALA A 142 -10.13 9.41 -6.42
CA ALA A 142 -10.14 8.19 -7.22
C ALA A 142 -9.32 8.37 -8.52
N ALA A 143 -9.56 9.45 -9.27
CA ALA A 143 -8.82 9.80 -10.47
C ALA A 143 -7.32 9.96 -10.20
N ARG A 144 -6.93 10.68 -9.14
CA ARG A 144 -5.51 10.82 -8.79
C ARG A 144 -4.88 9.48 -8.39
N MET A 145 -5.61 8.62 -7.68
CA MET A 145 -5.09 7.32 -7.24
C MET A 145 -5.00 6.31 -8.40
N SER A 146 -5.80 6.46 -9.46
CA SER A 146 -5.73 5.59 -10.64
C SER A 146 -4.42 5.71 -11.42
N THR A 147 -3.65 6.77 -11.17
CA THR A 147 -2.30 6.96 -11.71
C THR A 147 -1.31 5.86 -11.33
N ALA A 148 -1.61 5.04 -10.32
CA ALA A 148 -0.85 3.81 -10.02
C ALA A 148 -0.75 2.85 -11.22
N PHE A 149 -1.70 2.92 -12.17
CA PHE A 149 -1.66 2.13 -13.40
C PHE A 149 -0.89 2.80 -14.55
N GLN A 150 -0.36 4.03 -14.42
CA GLN A 150 0.28 4.76 -15.52
C GLN A 150 1.51 4.06 -16.12
N SER A 151 2.25 3.28 -15.33
CA SER A 151 3.45 2.57 -15.79
C SER A 151 3.14 1.27 -16.56
N TRP A 152 1.87 0.92 -16.76
CA TRP A 152 1.46 -0.42 -17.22
C TRP A 152 2.10 -0.86 -18.55
N ALA A 153 2.31 0.07 -19.48
CA ALA A 153 2.97 -0.21 -20.77
C ALA A 153 4.44 -0.67 -20.63
N ARG A 154 5.07 -0.57 -19.45
CA ARG A 154 6.47 -0.99 -19.25
C ARG A 154 6.62 -2.47 -18.88
N TYR A 155 5.54 -3.15 -18.52
CA TYR A 155 5.62 -4.55 -18.06
C TYR A 155 5.45 -5.54 -19.21
N ASP A 156 5.68 -6.82 -18.89
CA ASP A 156 5.37 -7.93 -19.79
C ASP A 156 3.88 -8.05 -20.12
N GLU A 157 3.58 -8.79 -21.17
CA GLU A 157 2.21 -8.95 -21.68
C GLU A 157 1.23 -9.52 -20.64
N GLY A 158 1.69 -10.43 -19.76
CA GLY A 158 0.83 -10.99 -18.71
C GLY A 158 0.34 -9.93 -17.74
N ARG A 159 1.22 -9.00 -17.33
CA ARG A 159 0.86 -7.86 -16.48
C ARG A 159 0.04 -6.83 -17.24
N ARG A 160 0.40 -6.50 -18.48
CA ARG A 160 -0.34 -5.56 -19.33
C ARG A 160 -1.78 -6.00 -19.52
N SER A 161 -2.01 -7.25 -19.89
CA SER A 161 -3.34 -7.84 -20.07
C SER A 161 -4.22 -7.69 -18.83
N ARG A 162 -3.66 -7.99 -17.64
CA ARG A 162 -4.39 -7.85 -16.37
C ARG A 162 -4.71 -6.40 -16.02
N ILE A 163 -3.79 -5.46 -16.25
CA ILE A 163 -4.06 -4.04 -16.01
C ILE A 163 -5.08 -3.50 -17.00
N ARG A 164 -5.00 -3.89 -18.29
CA ARG A 164 -6.04 -3.55 -19.29
C ARG A 164 -7.40 -4.02 -18.85
N ALA A 165 -7.53 -5.27 -18.40
CA ALA A 165 -8.79 -5.80 -17.92
C ALA A 165 -9.38 -4.96 -16.77
N GLU A 166 -8.57 -4.52 -15.81
CA GLU A 166 -9.04 -3.66 -14.72
C GLU A 166 -9.37 -2.23 -15.18
N LEU A 167 -8.61 -1.65 -16.11
CA LEU A 167 -8.92 -0.34 -16.69
C LEU A 167 -10.22 -0.39 -17.51
N ASP A 168 -10.41 -1.44 -18.31
CA ASP A 168 -11.62 -1.68 -19.10
C ASP A 168 -12.83 -1.90 -18.17
N ARG A 169 -12.64 -2.62 -17.06
CA ARG A 169 -13.66 -2.77 -16.00
C ARG A 169 -14.03 -1.43 -15.38
N ILE A 170 -13.05 -0.56 -15.07
CA ILE A 170 -13.31 0.78 -14.55
C ILE A 170 -14.12 1.60 -15.54
N LEU A 171 -13.70 1.61 -16.82
CA LEU A 171 -14.34 2.39 -17.88
C LEU A 171 -15.78 1.92 -18.18
N ALA A 172 -16.07 0.64 -17.97
CA ALA A 172 -17.41 0.07 -18.14
C ALA A 172 -18.32 0.25 -16.91
N ALA A 173 -17.84 0.83 -15.81
CA ALA A 173 -18.60 0.91 -14.58
C ALA A 173 -19.83 1.85 -14.71
N PRO A 174 -21.04 1.40 -14.33
CA PRO A 174 -22.21 2.26 -14.30
C PRO A 174 -22.03 3.42 -13.33
N GLY A 175 -22.34 4.65 -13.79
CA GLY A 175 -22.22 5.84 -12.96
C GLY A 175 -20.78 6.32 -12.72
N LEU A 176 -19.82 5.83 -13.51
CA LEU A 176 -18.43 6.29 -13.49
C LEU A 176 -18.37 7.82 -13.58
N SER A 177 -17.62 8.44 -12.66
CA SER A 177 -17.42 9.87 -12.64
C SER A 177 -16.60 10.33 -13.85
N ARG A 178 -16.80 11.59 -14.23
CA ARG A 178 -16.01 12.23 -15.28
C ARG A 178 -14.52 12.22 -14.95
N ASP A 179 -14.13 12.57 -13.73
CA ASP A 179 -12.72 12.64 -13.30
C ASP A 179 -12.00 11.29 -13.46
N LEU A 180 -12.60 10.20 -12.95
CA LEU A 180 -11.99 8.88 -13.05
C LEU A 180 -12.04 8.35 -14.47
N GLY A 181 -13.15 8.55 -15.19
CA GLY A 181 -13.30 8.15 -16.59
C GLY A 181 -12.26 8.79 -17.51
N GLU A 182 -12.04 10.11 -17.40
CA GLU A 182 -11.02 10.82 -18.18
C GLU A 182 -9.61 10.29 -17.88
N MET A 183 -9.28 10.06 -16.60
CA MET A 183 -7.96 9.55 -16.23
C MET A 183 -7.75 8.10 -16.66
N ALA A 184 -8.71 7.21 -16.41
CA ALA A 184 -8.64 5.81 -16.80
C ALA A 184 -8.57 5.67 -18.32
N GLY A 185 -9.34 6.47 -19.07
CA GLY A 185 -9.32 6.49 -20.53
C GLY A 185 -7.97 6.92 -21.08
N ARG A 186 -7.36 7.98 -20.51
CA ARG A 186 -6.02 8.43 -20.87
C ARG A 186 -4.96 7.35 -20.61
N ILE A 187 -5.02 6.69 -19.45
CA ILE A 187 -4.08 5.62 -19.10
C ILE A 187 -4.24 4.44 -20.05
N ARG A 188 -5.49 4.02 -20.31
CA ARG A 188 -5.81 2.89 -21.18
C ARG A 188 -5.43 3.12 -22.65
N GLY A 189 -5.52 4.36 -23.11
CA GLY A 189 -5.16 4.79 -24.46
C GLY A 189 -3.67 5.05 -24.70
N ALA A 190 -2.82 5.02 -23.66
CA ALA A 190 -1.38 5.24 -23.80
C ALA A 190 -0.61 4.06 -24.47
N ASP A 191 -1.32 3.01 -24.86
CA ASP A 191 -0.83 1.83 -25.62
C ASP A 191 -1.22 1.91 -27.11
N ALA A 192 -1.56 3.11 -27.59
CA ALA A 192 -1.78 3.43 -29.00
C ALA A 192 -0.63 4.23 -29.59
#